data_AF-A0A9D6NAB0-F1
#
_entry.id   AF-A0A9D6NAB0-F1
#
_cell.length_a   1.000
_cell.length_b   1.000
_cell.length_c   1.000
_cell.angle_alpha   90.00
_cell.angle_beta   90.00
_cell.angle_gamma   90.00
#
_symmetry.space_group_name_H-M   'P 1'
#
loop_
_entity.id
_entity.type
_entity.pdbx_description
1 polymer ?
#
loop_
_entity_poly.entity_id
_entity_poly.type
_entity_poly.pdbx_seq_one_letter_code
_entity_poly.pdbx_strand_id
1 'polypeptide(L)'
;MTLAQWTGHFRWLKKEIHQRWMTQRRQGYQDPSYEDLSYWGVAHADGLEVLWLRHDLQEILGVRPSERDLTSALASADETERYQAVEHLRFLAGPRLPLLARAAADPDWAVRKLVCEELSRWMNQDETAARLLMDMLAANEDNEPGMNWPRVEAAQALGGCWRYAQAAREALERAGQTDPDEIVKDYATIALRRLLRSTTETRDSG
;
A
#
# COMPACT_ATOMS: atom_id res chain seq x y z
N MET A 1 9.30 -24.24 2.32
CA MET A 1 8.40 -24.37 1.16
C MET A 1 8.85 -23.33 0.13
N THR A 2 8.94 -23.67 -1.15
CA THR A 2 9.36 -22.72 -2.21
C THR A 2 8.19 -21.89 -2.72
N LEU A 3 8.44 -20.70 -3.29
CA LEU A 3 7.39 -19.86 -3.91
C LEU A 3 6.63 -20.59 -5.04
N ALA A 4 7.26 -21.54 -5.73
CA ALA A 4 6.62 -22.40 -6.72
C ALA A 4 5.66 -23.43 -6.07
N GLN A 5 6.04 -24.02 -4.94
CA GLN A 5 5.15 -24.88 -4.15
C GLN A 5 4.00 -24.07 -3.53
N TRP A 6 4.28 -22.81 -3.16
CA TRP A 6 3.31 -21.86 -2.62
C TRP A 6 2.27 -21.46 -3.67
N THR A 7 2.68 -20.95 -4.84
CA THR A 7 1.76 -20.60 -5.95
C THR A 7 0.99 -21.82 -6.48
N GLY A 8 1.58 -23.02 -6.45
CA GLY A 8 0.89 -24.27 -6.76
C GLY A 8 -0.21 -24.61 -5.75
N HIS A 9 0.08 -24.48 -4.47
CA HIS A 9 -0.88 -24.72 -3.39
C HIS A 9 -2.04 -23.71 -3.41
N PHE A 10 -1.75 -22.44 -3.69
CA PHE A 10 -2.79 -21.40 -3.84
C PHE A 10 -3.69 -21.61 -5.06
N ARG A 11 -3.12 -22.02 -6.21
CA ARG A 11 -3.92 -22.38 -7.39
C ARG A 11 -4.84 -23.58 -7.11
N TRP A 12 -4.35 -24.56 -6.36
CA TRP A 12 -5.17 -25.70 -5.91
C TRP A 12 -6.30 -25.26 -4.97
N LEU A 13 -5.98 -24.45 -3.95
CA LEU A 13 -6.94 -23.99 -2.94
C LEU A 13 -8.05 -23.13 -3.57
N LYS A 14 -7.71 -22.22 -4.49
CA LYS A 14 -8.68 -21.41 -5.24
C LYS A 14 -9.64 -22.30 -6.06
N LYS A 15 -9.12 -23.36 -6.68
CA LYS A 15 -9.92 -24.32 -7.46
C LYS A 15 -10.84 -25.13 -6.55
N GLU A 16 -10.37 -25.56 -5.39
CA GLU A 16 -11.14 -26.37 -4.44
C GLU A 16 -12.29 -25.56 -3.80
N ILE A 17 -12.02 -24.31 -3.38
CA ILE A 17 -13.03 -23.40 -2.83
C ILE A 17 -14.12 -23.10 -3.88
N HIS A 18 -13.71 -22.82 -5.12
CA HIS A 18 -14.65 -22.59 -6.22
C HIS A 18 -15.52 -23.82 -6.54
N GLN A 19 -14.94 -25.03 -6.54
CA GLN A 19 -15.70 -26.28 -6.76
C GLN A 19 -16.71 -26.56 -5.64
N ARG A 20 -16.34 -26.30 -4.39
CA ARG A 20 -17.25 -26.45 -3.24
C ARG A 20 -18.39 -25.45 -3.30
N TRP A 21 -18.11 -24.20 -3.64
CA TRP A 21 -19.14 -23.17 -3.84
C TRP A 21 -20.11 -23.54 -4.98
N MET A 22 -19.59 -23.99 -6.12
CA MET A 22 -20.43 -24.46 -7.24
C MET A 22 -21.29 -25.68 -6.86
N THR A 23 -20.80 -26.53 -5.97
CA THR A 23 -21.54 -27.70 -5.48
C THR A 23 -22.64 -27.32 -4.51
N GLN A 24 -22.38 -26.42 -3.56
CA GLN A 24 -23.36 -25.92 -2.59
C GLN A 24 -24.48 -25.11 -3.26
N ARG A 25 -24.13 -24.31 -4.27
CA ARG A 25 -25.10 -23.55 -5.06
C ARG A 25 -26.04 -24.44 -5.89
N ARG A 26 -25.55 -25.60 -6.36
CA ARG A 26 -26.40 -26.63 -7.01
C ARG A 26 -27.34 -27.35 -6.05
N GLN A 27 -27.05 -27.32 -4.74
CA GLN A 27 -27.86 -27.94 -3.69
C GLN A 27 -28.91 -26.99 -3.09
N GLY A 28 -29.08 -25.78 -3.64
CA GLY A 28 -30.15 -24.86 -3.27
C GLY A 28 -29.86 -23.98 -2.04
N TYR A 29 -28.59 -23.82 -1.66
CA TYR A 29 -28.18 -22.91 -0.59
C TYR A 29 -28.45 -21.45 -0.99
N GLN A 30 -29.24 -20.71 -0.20
CA GLN A 30 -29.48 -19.26 -0.36
C GLN A 30 -28.45 -18.46 0.43
N ASP A 31 -28.09 -17.29 -0.10
CA ASP A 31 -27.03 -16.41 0.41
C ASP A 31 -27.18 -16.15 1.93
N PRO A 32 -26.13 -16.36 2.73
CA PRO A 32 -26.12 -15.92 4.12
C PRO A 32 -26.11 -14.38 4.16
N SER A 33 -26.75 -13.80 5.17
CA SER A 33 -26.69 -12.35 5.38
C SER A 33 -25.25 -11.93 5.72
N TYR A 34 -24.92 -10.67 5.45
CA TYR A 34 -23.58 -10.08 5.60
C TYR A 34 -22.92 -10.31 6.98
N GLU A 35 -23.70 -10.58 8.03
CA GLU A 35 -23.20 -10.84 9.39
C GLU A 35 -22.69 -12.27 9.60
N ASP A 36 -23.24 -13.27 8.88
CA ASP A 36 -22.81 -14.68 8.97
C ASP A 36 -21.51 -14.96 8.18
N LEU A 37 -21.14 -14.07 7.25
CA LEU A 37 -19.94 -14.17 6.41
C LEU A 37 -18.64 -13.80 7.15
N SER A 38 -18.72 -13.22 8.36
CA SER A 38 -17.55 -12.90 9.18
C SER A 38 -16.81 -14.14 9.69
N TYR A 39 -17.44 -15.33 9.65
CA TYR A 39 -16.87 -16.58 10.18
C TYR A 39 -16.42 -17.56 9.08
N TRP A 40 -16.77 -17.32 7.82
CA TRP A 40 -16.34 -18.13 6.68
C TRP A 40 -15.93 -17.21 5.54
N GLY A 41 -14.62 -17.00 5.39
CA GLY A 41 -14.04 -16.29 4.25
C GLY A 41 -14.42 -16.96 2.92
N VAL A 42 -15.51 -16.50 2.31
CA VAL A 42 -15.99 -16.89 0.97
C VAL A 42 -16.61 -15.62 0.35
N ALA A 43 -15.82 -14.81 -0.36
CA ALA A 43 -15.66 -14.85 -1.81
C ALA A 43 -16.85 -14.28 -2.60
N HIS A 44 -16.89 -12.96 -2.73
CA HIS A 44 -17.41 -12.31 -3.93
C HIS A 44 -16.39 -12.37 -5.07
N ALA A 45 -16.88 -12.83 -6.22
CA ALA A 45 -16.13 -13.13 -7.43
C ALA A 45 -15.70 -11.90 -8.24
N ASP A 46 -15.51 -10.76 -7.59
CA ASP A 46 -15.05 -9.51 -8.21
C ASP A 46 -13.79 -9.01 -7.49
N GLY A 47 -12.67 -9.69 -7.76
CA GLY A 47 -11.31 -9.13 -7.62
C GLY A 47 -10.75 -8.85 -6.21
N LEU A 48 -11.56 -8.70 -5.16
CA LEU A 48 -11.10 -8.07 -3.90
C LEU A 48 -11.11 -8.95 -2.64
N GLU A 49 -11.73 -10.15 -2.63
CA GLU A 49 -11.87 -10.94 -1.40
C GLU A 49 -10.94 -12.15 -1.23
N VAL A 50 -10.18 -12.54 -2.27
CA VAL A 50 -9.13 -13.57 -2.11
C VAL A 50 -7.92 -13.03 -1.31
N LEU A 51 -7.84 -11.71 -1.12
CA LEU A 51 -6.75 -11.00 -0.46
C LEU A 51 -6.71 -11.25 1.05
N TRP A 52 -7.87 -11.36 1.71
CA TRP A 52 -7.95 -11.57 3.17
C TRP A 52 -7.63 -13.01 3.60
N LEU A 53 -8.01 -14.01 2.80
CA LEU A 53 -7.65 -15.43 3.03
C LEU A 53 -6.13 -15.68 2.99
N ARG A 54 -5.37 -14.87 2.24
CA ARG A 54 -3.91 -14.98 2.17
C ARG A 54 -3.23 -14.45 3.44
N HIS A 55 -3.77 -13.37 4.01
CA HIS A 55 -3.31 -12.77 5.27
C HIS A 55 -3.43 -13.78 6.43
N ASP A 56 -4.60 -14.39 6.58
CA ASP A 56 -4.87 -15.34 7.67
C ASP A 56 -4.05 -16.63 7.53
N LEU A 57 -3.81 -17.13 6.31
CA LEU A 57 -3.00 -18.34 6.10
C LEU A 57 -1.51 -18.13 6.43
N GLN A 58 -0.96 -16.94 6.28
CA GLN A 58 0.45 -16.67 6.65
C GLN A 58 0.64 -16.62 8.15
N GLU A 59 -0.34 -16.06 8.87
CA GLU A 59 -0.36 -16.02 10.33
C GLU A 59 -0.63 -17.42 10.91
N ILE A 60 -1.55 -18.19 10.31
CA ILE A 60 -1.88 -19.57 10.69
C ILE A 60 -0.71 -20.54 10.42
N LEU A 61 0.06 -20.35 9.34
CA LEU A 61 1.16 -21.26 8.96
C LEU A 61 2.55 -20.80 9.44
N GLY A 62 2.69 -19.60 10.01
CA GLY A 62 3.95 -19.07 10.51
C GLY A 62 5.02 -18.83 9.43
N VAL A 63 4.64 -18.76 8.16
CA VAL A 63 5.58 -18.60 7.04
C VAL A 63 5.63 -17.13 6.63
N ARG A 64 6.65 -16.41 7.12
CA ARG A 64 6.96 -15.05 6.64
C ARG A 64 7.79 -15.13 5.35
N PRO A 65 7.44 -14.37 4.29
CA PRO A 65 8.25 -14.33 3.08
C PRO A 65 9.63 -13.74 3.39
N SER A 66 10.68 -14.32 2.80
CA SER A 66 12.03 -13.78 2.94
C SER A 66 12.19 -12.53 2.08
N GLU A 67 13.20 -11.71 2.38
CA GLU A 67 13.54 -10.53 1.55
C GLU A 67 13.81 -10.91 0.09
N ARG A 68 14.38 -12.10 -0.15
CA ARG A 68 14.60 -12.65 -1.49
C ARG A 68 13.28 -12.96 -2.21
N ASP A 69 12.30 -13.50 -1.49
CA ASP A 69 10.98 -13.82 -2.06
C ASP A 69 10.26 -12.52 -2.44
N LEU A 70 10.30 -11.51 -1.56
CA LEU A 70 9.70 -10.20 -1.84
C LEU A 70 10.41 -9.47 -2.98
N THR A 71 11.74 -9.54 -3.05
CA THR A 71 12.52 -8.97 -4.16
C THR A 71 12.11 -9.59 -5.51
N SER A 72 11.84 -10.90 -5.53
CA SER A 72 11.40 -11.62 -6.72
C SER A 72 9.95 -11.27 -7.08
N ALA A 73 9.06 -11.21 -6.09
CA ALA A 73 7.66 -10.85 -6.30
C ALA A 73 7.50 -9.40 -6.80
N LEU A 74 8.31 -8.47 -6.31
CA LEU A 74 8.40 -7.09 -6.82
C LEU A 74 8.94 -7.01 -8.27
N ALA A 75 9.41 -8.10 -8.86
CA ALA A 75 9.83 -8.17 -10.27
C ALA A 75 8.80 -8.92 -11.15
N SER A 76 7.67 -9.33 -10.57
CA SER A 76 6.62 -10.05 -11.28
C SER A 76 5.93 -9.16 -12.31
N ALA A 77 5.47 -9.79 -13.40
CA ALA A 77 4.60 -9.11 -14.36
C ALA A 77 3.21 -8.83 -13.78
N ASP A 78 2.78 -9.62 -12.79
CA ASP A 78 1.47 -9.49 -12.12
C ASP A 78 1.51 -8.36 -11.08
N GLU A 79 0.69 -7.33 -11.28
CA GLU A 79 0.55 -6.19 -10.37
C GLU A 79 0.07 -6.59 -8.98
N THR A 80 -0.75 -7.63 -8.88
CA THR A 80 -1.23 -8.16 -7.60
C THR A 80 -0.07 -8.77 -6.81
N GLU A 81 0.85 -9.47 -7.48
CA GLU A 81 2.04 -10.01 -6.82
C GLU A 81 2.99 -8.91 -6.35
N ARG A 82 3.16 -7.84 -7.13
CA ARG A 82 3.98 -6.68 -6.73
C ARG A 82 3.36 -5.91 -5.57
N TYR A 83 2.05 -5.65 -5.61
CA TYR A 83 1.30 -5.01 -4.52
C TYR A 83 1.47 -5.78 -3.21
N GLN A 84 1.25 -7.09 -3.25
CA GLN A 84 1.37 -7.97 -2.10
C GLN A 84 2.81 -8.01 -1.57
N ALA A 85 3.79 -7.93 -2.46
CA ALA A 85 5.18 -7.87 -2.05
C ALA A 85 5.47 -6.59 -1.25
N VAL A 86 4.96 -5.42 -1.68
CA VAL A 86 5.07 -4.16 -0.91
C VAL A 86 4.35 -4.28 0.43
N GLU A 87 3.14 -4.81 0.44
CA GLU A 87 2.35 -5.00 1.68
C GLU A 87 3.12 -5.83 2.70
N HIS A 88 3.81 -6.89 2.25
CA HIS A 88 4.56 -7.76 3.14
C HIS A 88 5.91 -7.20 3.60
N LEU A 89 6.43 -6.12 3.00
CA LEU A 89 7.66 -5.47 3.47
C LEU A 89 7.52 -4.98 4.92
N ARG A 90 6.30 -4.61 5.35
CA ARG A 90 6.02 -4.17 6.73
C ARG A 90 6.33 -5.22 7.80
N PHE A 91 6.36 -6.50 7.43
CA PHE A 91 6.64 -7.60 8.36
C PHE A 91 8.12 -7.95 8.48
N LEU A 92 8.98 -7.31 7.67
CA LEU A 92 10.43 -7.39 7.82
C LEU A 92 10.90 -6.39 8.88
N ALA A 93 12.05 -6.68 9.49
CA ALA A 93 12.63 -5.80 10.50
C ALA A 93 13.20 -4.53 9.84
N GLY A 94 12.45 -3.42 9.85
CA GLY A 94 12.84 -2.11 9.31
C GLY A 94 12.27 -1.82 7.91
N PRO A 95 12.44 -0.59 7.40
CA PRO A 95 11.67 -0.07 6.26
C PRO A 95 11.94 -0.70 4.89
N ARG A 96 13.07 -1.40 4.70
CA ARG A 96 13.49 -1.94 3.39
C ARG A 96 13.43 -0.89 2.26
N LEU A 97 13.97 0.29 2.57
CA LEU A 97 13.98 1.46 1.68
C LEU A 97 14.48 1.18 0.26
N PRO A 98 15.51 0.35 0.02
CA PRO A 98 15.90 0.03 -1.36
C PRO A 98 14.80 -0.66 -2.17
N LEU A 99 13.99 -1.52 -1.53
CA LEU A 99 12.87 -2.20 -2.19
C LEU A 99 11.68 -1.26 -2.38
N LEU A 100 11.37 -0.44 -1.38
CA LEU A 100 10.33 0.59 -1.51
C LEU A 100 10.68 1.63 -2.58
N ALA A 101 11.95 2.06 -2.67
CA ALA A 101 12.41 2.97 -3.72
C ALA A 101 12.27 2.37 -5.12
N ARG A 102 12.45 1.05 -5.27
CA ARG A 102 12.20 0.37 -6.55
C ARG A 102 10.70 0.34 -6.88
N ALA A 103 9.87 0.02 -5.89
CA ALA A 103 8.42 -0.03 -6.04
C ALA A 103 7.77 1.36 -6.20
N ALA A 104 8.46 2.44 -5.79
CA ALA A 104 8.02 3.81 -6.02
C ALA A 104 7.90 4.16 -7.51
N ALA A 105 8.66 3.48 -8.37
CA ALA A 105 8.60 3.61 -9.83
C ALA A 105 7.82 2.47 -10.51
N ASP A 106 6.97 1.76 -9.76
CA ASP A 106 6.15 0.67 -10.31
C ASP A 106 5.18 1.24 -11.36
N PRO A 107 4.94 0.55 -12.51
CA PRO A 107 3.97 1.02 -13.49
C PRO A 107 2.54 1.11 -12.94
N ASP A 108 2.19 0.31 -11.93
CA ASP A 108 0.86 0.30 -11.34
C ASP A 108 0.72 1.35 -10.22
N TRP A 109 -0.28 2.23 -10.35
CA TRP A 109 -0.49 3.32 -9.41
C TRP A 109 -0.92 2.83 -8.02
N ALA A 110 -1.59 1.69 -7.89
CA ALA A 110 -1.99 1.14 -6.60
C ALA A 110 -0.78 0.62 -5.83
N VAL A 111 0.21 0.05 -6.54
CA VAL A 111 1.51 -0.30 -5.96
C VAL A 111 2.23 0.95 -5.48
N ARG A 112 2.32 2.01 -6.30
CA ARG A 112 2.95 3.28 -5.90
C ARG A 112 2.25 3.92 -4.69
N LYS A 113 0.91 3.90 -4.66
CA LYS A 113 0.14 4.39 -3.50
C LYS A 113 0.50 3.63 -2.22
N LEU A 114 0.53 2.29 -2.28
CA LEU A 114 0.89 1.48 -1.12
C LEU A 114 2.32 1.76 -0.64
N VAL A 115 3.24 2.07 -1.55
CA VAL A 115 4.61 2.51 -1.17
C VAL A 115 4.57 3.79 -0.34
N CYS A 116 3.74 4.79 -0.69
CA CYS A 116 3.57 5.99 0.15
C CYS A 116 3.08 5.64 1.56
N GLU A 117 2.10 4.74 1.68
CA GLU A 117 1.58 4.30 2.97
C GLU A 117 2.68 3.64 3.81
N GLU A 118 3.51 2.77 3.21
CA GLU A 118 4.62 2.14 3.92
C GLU A 118 5.71 3.13 4.33
N LEU A 119 6.09 4.05 3.44
CA LEU A 119 7.09 5.08 3.76
C LEU A 119 6.62 6.01 4.89
N SER A 120 5.32 6.31 4.96
CA SER A 120 4.75 7.18 6.00
C SER A 120 4.99 6.66 7.43
N ARG A 121 5.12 5.35 7.60
CA ARG A 121 5.40 4.72 8.91
C ARG A 121 6.80 5.01 9.42
N TRP A 122 7.72 5.32 8.52
CA TRP A 122 9.15 5.48 8.79
C TRP A 122 9.65 6.89 8.55
N MET A 123 8.84 7.78 7.94
CA MET A 123 9.25 9.13 7.57
C MET A 123 9.73 10.01 8.73
N ASN A 124 9.35 9.69 9.98
CA ASN A 124 9.78 10.44 11.16
C ASN A 124 10.97 9.76 11.87
N GLN A 125 11.44 8.62 11.37
CA GLN A 125 12.54 7.84 11.93
C GLN A 125 13.72 7.77 10.94
N ASP A 126 13.45 7.88 9.64
CA ASP A 126 14.44 7.75 8.57
C ASP A 126 14.27 8.89 7.54
N GLU A 127 15.35 9.62 7.27
CA GLU A 127 15.36 10.73 6.31
C GLU A 127 15.09 10.26 4.88
N THR A 128 15.56 9.08 4.53
CA THR A 128 15.37 8.50 3.19
C THR A 128 13.89 8.23 2.94
N ALA A 129 13.16 7.77 3.95
CA ALA A 129 11.72 7.54 3.84
C ALA A 129 10.96 8.86 3.56
N ALA A 130 11.31 9.92 4.30
CA ALA A 130 10.74 11.25 4.08
C ALA A 130 11.12 11.81 2.70
N ARG A 131 12.37 11.64 2.27
CA ARG A 131 12.84 12.08 0.95
C ARG A 131 12.09 11.38 -0.18
N LEU A 132 11.91 10.06 -0.09
CA LEU A 132 11.16 9.30 -1.09
C LEU A 132 9.71 9.77 -1.20
N LEU A 133 9.05 10.12 -0.08
CA LEU A 133 7.71 10.73 -0.14
C LEU A 133 7.71 12.10 -0.85
N MET A 134 8.73 12.93 -0.63
CA MET A 134 8.86 14.22 -1.33
C MET A 134 9.09 14.02 -2.83
N ASP A 135 9.91 13.03 -3.20
CA ASP A 135 10.17 12.69 -4.60
C ASP A 135 8.89 12.14 -5.27
N MET A 136 8.14 11.28 -4.57
CA MET A 136 6.84 10.76 -5.02
C MET A 136 5.79 11.87 -5.20
N LEU A 137 5.76 12.88 -4.33
CA LEU A 137 4.89 14.04 -4.49
C LEU A 137 5.24 14.84 -5.76
N ALA A 138 6.54 15.03 -6.00
CA ALA A 138 7.06 15.79 -7.13
C ALA A 138 7.04 15.03 -8.46
N ALA A 139 6.75 13.73 -8.44
CA ALA A 139 6.72 12.90 -9.64
C ALA A 139 5.57 13.33 -10.57
N ASN A 140 5.93 14.03 -11.65
CA ASN A 140 5.03 14.32 -12.76
C ASN A 140 5.18 13.20 -13.80
N GLU A 141 4.68 12.01 -13.48
CA GLU A 141 4.50 10.97 -14.48
C GLU A 141 3.24 11.29 -15.30
N ASP A 142 3.21 10.89 -16.57
CA ASP A 142 2.05 10.95 -17.48
C ASP A 142 0.95 10.01 -16.99
N ASN A 143 0.46 10.23 -15.77
CA ASN A 143 -0.63 9.49 -15.18
C ASN A 143 -1.90 9.88 -15.92
N GLU A 144 -2.71 8.89 -16.24
CA GLU A 144 -4.06 9.15 -16.75
C GLU A 144 -4.77 10.14 -15.81
N PRO A 145 -5.51 11.12 -16.35
CA PRO A 145 -6.26 12.08 -15.54
C PRO A 145 -7.09 11.37 -14.45
N GLY A 146 -6.82 11.68 -13.18
CA GLY A 146 -7.47 11.03 -12.02
C GLY A 146 -6.68 9.88 -11.36
N MET A 147 -5.52 9.48 -11.89
CA MET A 147 -4.64 8.44 -11.31
C MET A 147 -3.45 9.01 -10.49
N ASN A 148 -3.54 10.26 -10.05
CA ASN A 148 -2.50 10.91 -9.22
C ASN A 148 -2.60 10.56 -7.72
N TRP A 149 -3.30 9.48 -7.37
CA TRP A 149 -3.47 9.00 -6.00
C TRP A 149 -2.15 8.79 -5.23
N PRO A 150 -1.05 8.28 -5.82
CA PRO A 150 0.23 8.18 -5.11
C PRO A 150 0.76 9.53 -4.63
N ARG A 151 0.59 10.58 -5.44
CA ARG A 151 1.04 11.95 -5.11
C ARG A 151 0.17 12.57 -4.03
N VAL A 152 -1.14 12.32 -4.08
CA VAL A 152 -2.09 12.69 -3.03
C VAL A 152 -1.72 12.00 -1.71
N GLU A 153 -1.47 10.69 -1.74
CA GLU A 153 -1.06 9.91 -0.55
C GLU A 153 0.27 10.43 0.02
N ALA A 154 1.23 10.77 -0.86
CA ALA A 154 2.49 11.38 -0.46
C ALA A 154 2.29 12.74 0.23
N ALA A 155 1.45 13.62 -0.34
CA ALA A 155 1.11 14.89 0.27
C ALA A 155 0.48 14.70 1.66
N GLN A 156 -0.49 13.79 1.78
CA GLN A 156 -1.15 13.48 3.05
C GLN A 156 -0.17 12.98 4.11
N ALA A 157 0.72 12.06 3.73
CA ALA A 157 1.76 11.54 4.62
C ALA A 157 2.68 12.67 5.11
N LEU A 158 3.18 13.52 4.20
CA LEU A 158 4.09 14.63 4.54
C LEU A 158 3.46 15.65 5.49
N GLY A 159 2.13 15.75 5.54
CA GLY A 159 1.42 16.56 6.54
C GLY A 159 1.66 16.13 8.00
N GLY A 160 2.19 14.91 8.23
CA GLY A 160 2.61 14.39 9.54
C GLY A 160 4.13 14.31 9.74
N CYS A 161 4.94 14.86 8.84
CA CYS A 161 6.40 14.78 8.88
C CYS A 161 7.02 15.85 9.80
N TRP A 162 6.95 15.66 11.11
CA TRP A 162 7.46 16.64 12.09
C TRP A 162 8.99 16.68 12.15
N ARG A 163 9.68 15.54 11.95
CA ARG A 163 11.15 15.47 12.10
C ARG A 163 11.89 16.22 10.98
N TYR A 164 11.36 16.16 9.76
CA TYR A 164 11.92 16.81 8.58
C TYR A 164 10.99 17.92 8.06
N ALA A 165 10.32 18.61 8.99
CA ALA A 165 9.23 19.52 8.69
C ALA A 165 9.60 20.65 7.72
N GLN A 166 10.82 21.18 7.77
CA GLN A 166 11.23 22.23 6.85
C GLN A 166 11.24 21.75 5.39
N ALA A 167 11.84 20.58 5.14
CA ALA A 167 11.88 20.01 3.80
C ALA A 167 10.48 19.56 3.33
N ALA A 168 9.69 18.96 4.22
CA ALA A 168 8.30 18.60 3.92
C ALA A 168 7.45 19.83 3.59
N ARG A 169 7.64 20.93 4.33
CA ARG A 169 6.99 22.22 4.09
C ARG A 169 7.31 22.75 2.69
N GLU A 170 8.58 22.81 2.31
CA GLU A 170 8.99 23.30 0.99
C GLU A 170 8.42 22.47 -0.16
N ALA A 171 8.35 21.14 0.02
CA ALA A 171 7.74 20.24 -0.97
C ALA A 171 6.23 20.49 -1.10
N LEU A 172 5.51 20.60 0.03
CA LEU A 172 4.07 20.85 0.06
C LEU A 172 3.71 22.25 -0.45
N GLU A 173 4.50 23.27 -0.14
CA GLU A 173 4.31 24.64 -0.66
C GLU A 173 4.46 24.66 -2.18
N ARG A 174 5.49 23.99 -2.72
CA ARG A 174 5.71 23.90 -4.17
C ARG A 174 4.53 23.20 -4.86
N ALA A 175 4.10 22.06 -4.34
CA ALA A 175 2.95 21.33 -4.89
C ALA A 175 1.65 22.17 -4.80
N GLY A 176 1.35 22.77 -3.65
CA GLY A 176 0.15 23.61 -3.52
C GLY A 176 0.09 24.81 -4.48
N GLN A 177 1.25 25.35 -4.90
CA GLN A 177 1.32 26.53 -5.76
C GLN A 177 1.38 26.23 -7.25
N THR A 178 2.12 25.19 -7.64
CA THR A 178 2.58 25.01 -9.03
C THR A 178 2.25 23.65 -9.64
N ASP A 179 1.63 22.75 -8.89
CA ASP A 179 1.31 21.42 -9.39
C ASP A 179 0.28 21.48 -10.52
N PRO A 180 0.45 20.75 -11.62
CA PRO A 180 -0.53 20.72 -12.70
C PRO A 180 -1.87 20.07 -12.31
N ASP A 181 -1.89 19.22 -11.28
CA ASP A 181 -3.10 18.54 -10.82
C ASP A 181 -3.75 19.29 -9.65
N GLU A 182 -4.98 19.78 -9.86
CA GLU A 182 -5.73 20.53 -8.85
C GLU A 182 -6.03 19.72 -7.58
N ILE A 183 -6.24 18.40 -7.68
CA ILE A 183 -6.43 17.54 -6.52
C ILE A 183 -5.12 17.51 -5.72
N VAL A 184 -3.97 17.34 -6.37
CA VAL A 184 -2.67 17.35 -5.69
C VAL A 184 -2.42 18.71 -5.02
N LYS A 185 -2.75 19.84 -5.66
CA LYS A 185 -2.65 21.18 -5.07
C LYS A 185 -3.46 21.31 -3.78
N ASP A 186 -4.71 20.87 -3.81
CA ASP A 186 -5.62 20.95 -2.66
C ASP A 186 -5.10 20.11 -1.49
N TYR A 187 -4.71 18.87 -1.75
CA TYR A 187 -4.19 17.98 -0.71
C TYR A 187 -2.84 18.47 -0.16
N ALA A 188 -1.96 19.01 -0.99
CA ALA A 188 -0.73 19.63 -0.54
C ALA A 188 -0.99 20.83 0.37
N THR A 189 -1.98 21.67 0.03
CA THR A 189 -2.38 22.82 0.86
C THR A 189 -2.97 22.39 2.21
N ILE A 190 -3.81 21.36 2.23
CA ILE A 190 -4.37 20.78 3.47
C ILE A 190 -3.25 20.21 4.34
N ALA A 191 -2.36 19.42 3.74
CA ALA A 191 -1.24 18.80 4.44
C ALA A 191 -0.26 19.83 5.00
N LEU A 192 0.00 20.92 4.26
CA LEU A 192 0.83 22.03 4.73
C LEU A 192 0.25 22.65 6.02
N ARG A 193 -1.07 22.91 6.05
CA ARG A 193 -1.74 23.44 7.25
C ARG A 193 -1.62 22.47 8.43
N ARG A 194 -1.71 21.17 8.18
CA ARG A 194 -1.54 20.13 9.21
C ARG A 194 -0.12 20.12 9.77
N LEU A 195 0.88 20.14 8.88
CA LEU A 195 2.29 20.15 9.24
C LEU A 195 2.62 21.36 10.13
N LEU A 196 2.22 22.56 9.71
CA LEU A 196 2.47 23.80 10.45
C LEU A 196 1.89 23.74 11.88
N ARG A 197 0.64 23.25 12.02
CA ARG A 197 -0.01 23.08 13.32
C ARG A 197 0.75 22.10 14.22
N SER A 198 1.18 20.96 13.69
CA SER A 198 1.91 19.95 14.46
C SER A 198 3.28 20.45 14.95
N THR A 199 3.95 21.30 14.17
CA THR A 199 5.25 21.86 14.52
C THR A 199 5.18 23.01 15.53
N THR A 200 4.07 23.74 15.58
CA THR A 200 3.86 24.76 16.61
C THR A 200 3.59 24.12 17.97
N GLU A 201 2.77 23.06 18.02
CA GLU A 201 2.42 22.36 19.26
C GLU A 201 3.62 21.64 19.91
N THR A 202 4.52 21.07 19.10
CA THR A 202 5.75 20.43 19.60
C THR A 202 6.75 21.43 20.17
N ARG A 203 6.75 22.68 19.69
CA ARG A 203 7.66 23.73 20.13
C ARG A 203 7.26 24.38 21.45
N ASP A 204 5.98 24.35 21.80
CA ASP A 204 5.44 24.91 23.04
C ASP A 204 5.47 23.92 24.23
N SER A 205 5.89 22.67 23.99
CA SER A 205 5.86 21.57 24.97
C SER A 205 7.23 21.22 25.60
N GLY A 206 8.29 21.99 25.29
CA GLY A 206 9.66 21.76 25.78
C GLY A 206 10.27 23.01 26.40
#